data_AF-A0A8J3IV04-F1
#
_entry.id   AF-A0A8J3IV04-F1
#
_cell.length_a   1.000
_cell.length_b   1.000
_cell.length_c   1.000
_cell.angle_alpha   90.00
_cell.angle_beta   90.00
_cell.angle_gamma   90.00
#
_symmetry.space_group_name_H-M   'P 1'
#
loop_
_entity.id
_entity.type
_entity.pdbx_description
1 polymer ?
#
loop_
_entity_poly.entity_id
_entity_poly.type
_entity_poly.pdbx_seq_one_letter_code
_entity_poly.pdbx_strand_id
1 'polypeptide(L)'
;MTIANLFVANYSSSQALVDVEGMAQQGIHAIFRARSVAKTPRILNQIERRERAILLLMDGKRTLQDVARLTRRHELEIAWILVHLLERGYIEFLGAEEDINNIP
;
A
#
# COMPACT_ATOMS: atom_id res chain seq x y z
N MET A 1 -40.35 15.13 -1.43
CA MET A 1 -40.29 13.96 -2.34
C MET A 1 -40.04 14.50 -3.75
N THR A 2 -38.78 14.56 -4.18
CA THR A 2 -38.08 13.58 -5.04
C THR A 2 -38.43 13.72 -6.52
N ILE A 3 -37.64 14.49 -7.29
CA ILE A 3 -37.20 14.12 -8.66
C ILE A 3 -35.86 14.82 -8.93
N ALA A 4 -34.76 14.10 -8.76
CA ALA A 4 -33.44 14.49 -9.28
C ALA A 4 -32.77 13.23 -9.86
N ASN A 5 -33.35 12.70 -10.95
CA ASN A 5 -32.83 11.58 -11.72
C ASN A 5 -32.67 12.01 -13.18
N LEU A 6 -31.69 12.87 -13.44
CA LEU A 6 -31.35 13.30 -14.80
C LEU A 6 -29.88 13.72 -14.88
N PHE A 7 -28.98 12.80 -14.54
CA PHE A 7 -27.54 12.94 -14.84
C PHE A 7 -26.82 11.60 -15.02
N VAL A 8 -27.52 10.57 -15.50
CA VAL A 8 -26.92 9.27 -15.84
C VAL A 8 -27.35 8.87 -17.24
N ALA A 9 -26.87 9.61 -18.23
CA ALA A 9 -26.91 9.19 -19.62
C ALA A 9 -25.58 9.57 -20.27
N ASN A 10 -24.93 8.58 -20.89
CA ASN A 10 -23.73 8.67 -21.72
C ASN A 10 -22.37 8.82 -21.04
N TYR A 11 -21.97 7.79 -20.29
CA TYR A 11 -20.58 7.34 -20.42
C TYR A 11 -20.56 5.89 -20.86
N SER A 12 -20.15 5.69 -22.11
CA SER A 12 -19.63 4.44 -22.62
C SER A 12 -18.42 4.04 -21.78
N SER A 13 -18.65 3.33 -20.68
CA SER A 13 -17.64 2.89 -19.71
C SER A 13 -17.37 1.38 -19.79
N SER A 14 -17.50 0.79 -20.97
CA SER A 14 -17.40 -0.66 -21.17
C SER A 14 -15.95 -1.18 -21.31
N GLN A 15 -14.92 -0.35 -21.10
CA GLN A 15 -13.50 -0.75 -21.23
C GLN A 15 -12.56 -0.19 -20.14
N ALA A 16 -13.09 0.49 -19.10
CA ALA A 16 -12.29 1.09 -18.02
C ALA A 16 -12.85 0.80 -16.62
N LEU A 17 -13.61 -0.28 -16.45
CA LEU A 17 -13.67 -0.97 -15.16
C LEU A 17 -12.34 -1.71 -15.01
N VAL A 18 -11.28 -0.95 -14.77
CA VAL A 18 -10.10 -1.50 -14.10
C VAL A 18 -10.65 -2.22 -12.88
N ASP A 19 -10.44 -3.52 -12.81
CA ASP A 19 -10.95 -4.36 -11.72
C ASP A 19 -10.40 -3.84 -10.40
N VAL A 20 -11.14 -2.92 -9.77
CA VAL A 20 -10.74 -2.22 -8.55
C VAL A 20 -10.55 -3.23 -7.43
N GLU A 21 -11.34 -4.31 -7.44
CA GLU A 21 -11.24 -5.39 -6.49
C GLU A 21 -9.96 -6.20 -6.72
N GLY A 22 -9.66 -6.57 -7.97
CA GLY A 22 -8.39 -7.23 -8.33
C GLY A 22 -7.16 -6.39 -7.98
N MET A 23 -7.18 -5.08 -8.24
CA MET A 23 -6.10 -4.17 -7.85
C MET A 23 -5.96 -4.02 -6.33
N ALA A 24 -7.09 -3.96 -5.61
CA ALA A 24 -7.08 -3.88 -4.16
C ALA A 24 -6.51 -5.17 -3.53
N GLN A 25 -6.86 -6.34 -4.06
CA GLN A 25 -6.29 -7.62 -3.65
C GLN A 25 -4.78 -7.67 -3.90
N GLN A 26 -4.31 -7.24 -5.09
CA GLN A 26 -2.88 -7.11 -5.37
C GLN A 26 -2.17 -6.18 -4.37
N GLY A 27 -2.81 -5.08 -3.96
CA GLY A 27 -2.29 -4.15 -2.96
C GLY A 27 -2.12 -4.76 -1.56
N ILE A 28 -3.00 -5.68 -1.15
CA ILE A 28 -2.91 -6.37 0.14
C ILE A 28 -1.70 -7.32 0.18
N HIS A 29 -1.38 -7.93 -0.96
CA HIS A 29 -0.22 -8.82 -1.15
C HIS A 29 1.05 -8.08 -1.59
N ALA A 30 1.04 -6.75 -1.62
CA ALA A 30 2.18 -5.94 -2.02
C ALA A 30 3.33 -6.03 -1.00
N ILE A 31 4.55 -6.23 -1.50
CA ILE A 31 5.78 -6.33 -0.71
C ILE A 31 6.60 -5.05 -0.88
N PHE A 32 7.05 -4.51 0.25
CA PHE A 32 7.85 -3.30 0.31
C PHE A 32 9.14 -3.51 1.09
N ARG A 33 10.19 -2.77 0.70
CA ARG A 33 11.49 -2.77 1.37
C ARG A 33 11.87 -1.37 1.82
N ALA A 34 12.27 -1.22 3.07
CA ALA A 34 12.88 0.01 3.54
C ALA A 34 14.28 0.20 2.95
N ARG A 35 14.51 1.37 2.35
CA ARG A 35 15.80 1.77 1.80
C ARG A 35 16.81 1.99 2.92
N SER A 36 18.08 1.69 2.67
CA SER A 36 19.14 1.81 3.68
C SER A 36 19.25 3.22 4.28
N VAL A 37 19.05 4.25 3.45
CA VAL A 37 19.04 5.65 3.89
C VAL A 37 17.96 5.94 4.95
N ALA A 38 16.79 5.33 4.82
CA ALA A 38 15.66 5.54 5.72
C ALA A 38 15.86 4.92 7.11
N LYS A 39 16.79 3.97 7.24
CA LYS A 39 17.13 3.33 8.52
C LYS A 39 18.18 4.09 9.33
N THR A 40 18.67 5.22 8.82
CA THR A 40 19.65 6.05 9.55
C THR A 40 19.00 6.68 10.79
N PRO A 41 19.72 6.83 11.93
CA PRO A 41 19.17 7.45 13.14
C PRO A 41 18.60 8.85 12.90
N ARG A 42 19.21 9.62 12.00
CA ARG A 42 18.75 10.96 11.60
C ARG A 42 17.33 10.93 11.06
N ILE A 43 17.04 10.04 10.12
CA ILE A 43 15.71 9.92 9.51
C ILE A 43 14.74 9.27 10.49
N LEU A 44 15.15 8.21 11.19
CA LEU A 44 14.29 7.55 12.18
C LEU A 44 13.80 8.50 13.28
N ASN A 45 14.63 9.47 13.69
CA ASN A 45 14.25 10.48 14.68
C ASN A 45 13.28 11.55 14.16
N GLN A 46 13.17 11.73 12.84
CA GLN A 46 12.25 12.67 12.19
C GLN A 46 10.89 12.05 11.87
N ILE A 47 10.78 10.73 11.98
CA ILE A 47 9.57 9.97 11.68
C ILE A 47 8.81 9.69 12.98
N GLU A 48 7.48 9.79 12.91
CA GLU A 48 6.61 9.45 14.04
C GLU A 48 6.84 8.01 14.51
N ARG A 49 6.64 7.77 15.81
CA ARG A 49 6.89 6.45 16.42
C ARG A 49 6.15 5.31 15.68
N ARG A 50 4.94 5.59 15.19
CA ARG A 50 4.10 4.62 14.48
C ARG A 50 4.67 4.26 13.11
N GLU A 51 4.92 5.26 12.27
CA GLU A 51 5.52 5.09 10.95
C GLU A 51 6.89 4.42 11.05
N ARG A 52 7.68 4.77 12.07
CA ARG A 52 9.00 4.17 12.32
C ARG A 52 8.92 2.67 12.58
N ALA A 53 7.94 2.22 13.36
CA ALA A 53 7.75 0.79 13.61
C ALA A 53 7.44 0.04 12.30
N ILE A 54 6.57 0.61 11.47
CA ILE A 54 6.22 0.04 10.16
C ILE A 54 7.43 0.03 9.23
N LEU A 55 8.17 1.13 9.13
CA LEU A 55 9.38 1.24 8.33
C LEU A 55 10.42 0.16 8.70
N LEU A 56 10.59 -0.14 9.99
CA LEU A 56 11.51 -1.17 10.46
C LEU A 56 11.04 -2.60 10.14
N LEU A 57 9.74 -2.81 9.94
CA LEU A 57 9.16 -4.09 9.54
C LEU A 57 9.26 -4.34 8.02
N MET A 58 9.52 -3.31 7.22
CA MET A 58 9.70 -3.41 5.76
C MET A 58 11.09 -3.99 5.41
N ASP A 59 11.21 -5.30 5.50
CA ASP A 59 12.43 -6.04 5.17
C ASP A 59 12.46 -6.59 3.73
N GLY A 60 11.40 -6.34 2.94
CA GLY A 60 11.26 -6.85 1.59
C GLY A 60 10.77 -8.29 1.51
N LYS A 61 10.27 -8.87 2.62
CA LYS A 61 9.71 -10.23 2.64
C LYS A 61 8.23 -10.26 3.05
N ARG A 62 7.76 -9.22 3.73
CA ARG A 62 6.41 -9.15 4.29
C ARG A 62 5.48 -8.38 3.37
N THR A 63 4.25 -8.88 3.26
CA THR A 63 3.16 -8.18 2.60
C THR A 63 2.60 -7.05 3.48
N LEU A 64 1.80 -6.17 2.89
CA LEU A 64 1.00 -5.19 3.64
C LEU A 64 0.13 -5.88 4.69
N GLN A 65 -0.50 -7.00 4.33
CA GLN A 65 -1.33 -7.79 5.25
C GLN A 65 -0.54 -8.33 6.46
N ASP A 66 0.66 -8.86 6.25
CA ASP A 66 1.49 -9.36 7.34
C ASP A 66 1.83 -8.27 8.34
N VAL A 67 2.10 -7.07 7.84
CA VAL A 67 2.46 -5.91 8.64
C VAL A 67 1.25 -5.42 9.44
N ALA A 68 0.06 -5.41 8.83
CA ALA A 68 -1.19 -5.12 9.52
C ALA A 68 -1.44 -6.11 10.67
N ARG A 69 -1.24 -7.42 10.43
CA ARG A 69 -1.36 -8.47 11.46
C ARG A 69 -0.35 -8.29 12.60
N LEU A 70 0.93 -8.06 12.28
CA LEU A 70 2.00 -7.89 13.27
C LEU A 70 1.81 -6.66 14.15
N THR A 71 1.33 -5.56 13.56
CA THR A 71 1.09 -4.31 14.27
C THR A 71 -0.29 -4.24 14.93
N ARG A 72 -1.15 -5.24 14.68
CA ARG A 72 -2.57 -5.28 15.08
C ARG A 72 -3.32 -4.02 14.63
N ARG A 73 -3.10 -3.62 13.37
CA ARG A 73 -3.71 -2.44 12.74
C ARG A 73 -4.55 -2.86 11.54
N HIS A 74 -5.43 -1.97 11.11
CA HIS A 74 -6.18 -2.17 9.88
C HIS A 74 -5.26 -2.00 8.67
N GLU A 75 -5.47 -2.82 7.64
CA GLU A 75 -4.74 -2.78 6.37
C GLU A 75 -4.79 -1.39 5.73
N LEU A 76 -5.94 -0.70 5.79
CA LEU A 76 -6.09 0.67 5.28
C LEU A 76 -5.15 1.66 6.00
N GLU A 77 -5.01 1.56 7.33
CA GLU A 77 -4.09 2.41 8.10
C GLU A 77 -2.63 2.15 7.68
N ILE A 78 -2.28 0.89 7.46
CA ILE A 78 -0.95 0.53 6.94
C ILE A 78 -0.75 1.07 5.54
N ALA A 79 -1.74 0.95 4.65
CA ALA A 79 -1.69 1.48 3.28
C ALA A 79 -1.39 2.98 3.27
N TRP A 80 -2.10 3.77 4.08
CA TRP A 80 -1.85 5.21 4.22
C TRP A 80 -0.41 5.53 4.65
N ILE A 81 0.12 4.78 5.63
CA ILE A 81 1.49 4.96 6.10
C ILE A 81 2.51 4.57 5.01
N LEU A 82 2.25 3.48 4.28
CA LEU A 82 3.11 3.05 3.19
C LEU A 82 3.15 4.08 2.06
N VAL A 83 2.01 4.67 1.68
CA VAL A 83 1.95 5.76 0.70
C VAL A 83 2.84 6.91 1.14
N HIS A 84 2.71 7.37 2.38
CA HIS A 84 3.52 8.48 2.90
C HIS A 84 5.02 8.16 2.95
N LEU A 85 5.39 6.93 3.32
CA LEU A 85 6.79 6.47 3.30
C LEU A 85 7.33 6.34 1.87
N LEU A 86 6.48 5.98 0.90
CA LEU A 86 6.84 5.85 -0.50
C LEU A 86 7.07 7.23 -1.14
N GLU A 87 6.17 8.20 -0.89
CA GLU A 87 6.30 9.59 -1.34
C GLU A 87 7.59 10.25 -0.82
N ARG A 88 8.00 9.89 0.40
CA ARG A 88 9.27 10.34 1.01
C ARG A 88 10.51 9.59 0.47
N GLY A 89 10.33 8.58 -0.37
CA GLY A 89 11.41 7.76 -0.92
C GLY A 89 12.10 6.87 0.13
N TYR A 90 11.42 6.57 1.24
CA TYR A 90 11.97 5.77 2.35
C TYR A 90 11.79 4.27 2.16
N ILE A 91 10.79 3.88 1.39
CA ILE A 91 10.55 2.50 0.99
C ILE A 91 10.54 2.40 -0.54
N GLU A 92 10.64 1.18 -1.04
CA GLU A 92 10.45 0.86 -2.45
C GLU A 92 9.56 -0.39 -2.58
N PHE A 93 8.74 -0.40 -3.63
CA PHE A 93 7.86 -1.52 -3.97
C PHE A 93 8.66 -2.60 -4.70
N LEU A 94 8.46 -3.86 -4.31
CA LEU A 94 9.17 -5.00 -4.90
C LEU A 94 8.28 -5.90 -5.78
N GLY A 95 6.95 -5.74 -5.73
CA GLY A 95 5.98 -6.60 -6.42
C GLY A 95 4.86 -7.08 -5.49
N ALA A 96 3.92 -7.85 -6.02
CA ALA A 96 2.97 -8.61 -5.21
C ALA A 96 3.52 -10.02 -4.93
N GLU A 97 3.14 -10.64 -3.81
CA GLU A 97 3.55 -12.00 -3.44
C GLU A 97 3.27 -13.04 -4.56
N GLU A 98 2.18 -12.88 -5.30
CA GLU A 98 1.81 -13.73 -6.44
C GLU A 98 2.80 -13.61 -7.61
N ASP A 99 3.44 -12.45 -7.79
CA ASP A 99 4.41 -12.21 -8.85
C ASP A 99 5.79 -12.80 -8.52
N ILE A 100 6.17 -12.83 -7.23
CA ILE A 100 7.49 -13.29 -6.78
C ILE A 100 7.61 -14.82 -6.83
N ASN A 101 6.50 -15.54 -6.61
CA ASN A 101 6.47 -17.00 -6.64
C ASN A 101 6.38 -17.60 -8.05
N ASN A 102 6.27 -16.76 -9.08
CA ASN A 102 6.13 -17.18 -10.49
C ASN A 102 7.42 -17.00 -11.31
N ILE A 103 8.56 -16.85 -10.63
CA ILE A 103 9.89 -16.82 -11.26
C ILE A 103 10.37 -18.29 -11.37
N PRO A 104 10.61 -18.82 -12.59
CA PRO A 104 11.06 -20.20 -12.80
C PRO A 104 12.47 -20.48 -12.26
#